data_AF-A0A9E3K5N0-F1
#
_entry.id   AF-A0A9E3K5N0-F1
#
_cell.length_a   1.000
_cell.length_b   1.000
_cell.length_c   1.000
_cell.angle_alpha   90.00
_cell.angle_beta   90.00
_cell.angle_gamma   90.00
#
_symmetry.space_group_name_H-M   'P 1'
#
loop_
_entity.id
_entity.type
_entity.pdbx_description
1 polymer ?
#
loop_
_entity_poly.entity_id
_entity_poly.type
_entity_poly.pdbx_seq_one_letter_code
_entity_poly.pdbx_strand_id
1 'polypeptide(L)'
;MHAPLSPAFRSEWCSVAALESIAEEWRALAARALEPNVFYEPAFALAAAPVFGADAGAVLVRTAGGRLAGLFPARIDRWRGGFTSTLVGWTHPYAPLGTPLIDRDEPESVIAAWL
;
A
#
# COMPACT_ATOMS: atom_id res chain seq x y z
N MET A 1 5.46 -27.48 -23.32
CA MET A 1 5.99 -27.52 -21.95
C MET A 1 5.88 -26.10 -21.39
N HIS A 2 4.74 -25.75 -20.81
CA HIS A 2 4.54 -24.41 -20.23
C HIS A 2 5.10 -24.44 -18.80
N ALA A 3 6.27 -23.83 -18.59
CA ALA A 3 6.69 -23.47 -17.25
C ALA A 3 5.63 -22.51 -16.68
N PRO A 4 5.17 -22.66 -15.43
CA PRO A 4 4.28 -21.68 -14.84
C PRO A 4 5.04 -20.35 -14.79
N LEU A 5 4.53 -19.34 -15.50
CA LEU A 5 5.03 -17.97 -15.39
C LEU A 5 4.82 -17.58 -13.92
N SER A 6 5.89 -17.57 -13.13
CA SER A 6 5.83 -16.89 -11.84
C SER A 6 5.46 -15.44 -12.15
N PRO A 7 4.40 -14.89 -11.54
CA PRO A 7 3.98 -13.54 -11.88
C PRO A 7 5.14 -12.59 -11.58
N ALA A 8 5.42 -11.68 -12.52
CA ALA A 8 6.53 -10.72 -12.39
C ALA A 8 6.39 -9.82 -11.15
N PHE A 9 5.19 -9.77 -10.58
CA PHE A 9 4.84 -9.03 -9.37
C PHE A 9 3.97 -9.90 -8.44
N ARG A 10 4.02 -9.62 -7.14
CA ARG A 10 3.17 -10.22 -6.11
C ARG A 10 2.53 -9.14 -5.26
N SER A 11 1.27 -9.34 -4.90
CA SER A 11 0.53 -8.49 -3.96
C SER A 11 0.41 -9.16 -2.60
N GLU A 12 0.63 -8.43 -1.52
CA GLU A 12 0.43 -8.91 -0.15
C GLU A 12 -0.18 -7.84 0.74
N TRP A 13 -1.02 -8.23 1.69
CA TRP A 13 -1.52 -7.33 2.72
C TRP A 13 -0.49 -7.18 3.85
N CYS A 14 -0.27 -5.95 4.31
CA CYS A 14 0.59 -5.63 5.44
C CYS A 14 -0.12 -4.64 6.36
N SER A 15 -0.22 -4.95 7.65
CA SER A 15 -0.84 -4.04 8.63
C SER A 15 0.05 -2.81 8.87
N VAL A 16 -0.54 -1.70 9.33
CA VAL A 16 0.23 -0.47 9.58
C VAL A 16 1.38 -0.67 10.58
N ALA A 17 1.19 -1.53 11.58
CA ALA A 17 2.24 -1.88 12.55
C ALA A 17 3.40 -2.67 11.89
N ALA A 18 3.09 -3.54 10.93
CA ALA A 18 4.11 -4.29 10.21
C ALA A 18 4.85 -3.44 9.15
N LEU A 19 4.22 -2.37 8.64
CA LEU A 19 4.85 -1.43 7.70
C LEU A 19 6.08 -0.73 8.29
N GLU A 20 6.13 -0.53 9.61
CA GLU A 20 7.28 0.07 10.29
C GLU A 20 8.57 -0.73 10.04
N SER A 21 8.47 -2.06 9.96
CA SER A 21 9.62 -2.94 9.70
C SER A 21 10.24 -2.76 8.31
N ILE A 22 9.50 -2.16 7.37
CA ILE A 22 9.94 -1.88 6.00
C ILE A 22 10.03 -0.37 5.71
N ALA A 23 10.13 0.47 6.73
CA ALA A 23 10.08 1.93 6.60
C ALA A 23 11.13 2.49 5.62
N GLU A 24 12.31 1.90 5.53
CA GLU A 24 13.35 2.32 4.56
C GLU A 24 12.96 1.98 3.11
N GLU A 25 12.45 0.77 2.86
CA GLU A 25 11.97 0.37 1.52
C GLU A 25 10.78 1.24 1.09
N TRP A 26 9.87 1.51 2.02
CA TRP A 26 8.73 2.39 1.83
C TRP A 26 9.18 3.83 1.51
N ARG A 27 10.12 4.39 2.28
CA ARG A 27 10.69 5.72 1.99
C ARG A 27 11.34 5.77 0.61
N ALA A 28 12.06 4.70 0.23
CA ALA A 28 12.65 4.61 -1.09
C ALA A 28 11.61 4.60 -2.20
N LEU A 29 10.47 3.89 -2.03
CA LEU A 29 9.35 3.93 -2.97
C LEU A 29 8.75 5.33 -3.05
N ALA A 30 8.48 5.98 -1.90
CA ALA A 30 7.90 7.31 -1.86
C ALA A 30 8.75 8.33 -2.64
N ALA A 31 10.08 8.27 -2.51
CA ALA A 31 11.01 9.16 -3.22
C ALA A 31 10.97 9.00 -4.75
N ARG A 32 10.54 7.84 -5.26
CA ARG A 32 10.43 7.56 -6.70
C ARG A 32 8.98 7.34 -7.16
N ALA A 33 8.00 7.69 -6.34
CA ALA A 33 6.59 7.53 -6.69
C ALA A 33 6.25 8.30 -7.99
N LEU A 34 5.34 7.74 -8.78
CA LEU A 34 4.80 8.36 -9.99
C LEU A 34 4.12 9.69 -9.64
N GLU A 35 3.27 9.67 -8.62
CA GLU A 35 2.69 10.86 -8.00
C GLU A 35 3.10 10.90 -6.52
N PRO A 36 3.85 11.93 -6.07
CA PRO A 36 4.23 12.06 -4.67
C PRO A 36 3.00 12.22 -3.76
N ASN A 37 3.00 11.54 -2.61
CA ASN A 37 1.97 11.71 -1.59
C ASN A 37 2.56 11.67 -0.17
N VAL A 38 2.77 12.86 0.41
CA VAL A 38 3.35 13.05 1.75
C VAL A 38 2.53 12.37 2.85
N PHE A 39 1.20 12.25 2.67
CA PHE A 39 0.35 11.60 3.66
C PHE A 39 0.61 10.10 3.78
N TYR A 40 1.19 9.52 2.74
CA TYR A 40 1.58 8.12 2.70
C TYR A 40 3.10 7.95 2.74
N GLU A 41 3.85 8.97 3.18
CA GLU A 41 5.24 8.77 3.59
C GLU A 41 5.30 8.15 5.00
N PRO A 42 6.34 7.35 5.31
CA PRO A 42 6.46 6.65 6.58
C PRO A 42 6.39 7.59 7.78
N ALA A 43 7.04 8.76 7.70
CA ALA A 43 7.07 9.72 8.80
C ALA A 43 5.67 10.24 9.16
N PHE A 44 4.81 10.48 8.17
CA PHE A 44 3.47 10.99 8.39
C PHE A 44 2.51 9.86 8.80
N ALA A 45 2.44 8.79 8.00
CA ALA A 45 1.46 7.73 8.19
C ALA A 45 1.70 6.94 9.50
N LEU A 46 2.95 6.68 9.89
CA LEU A 46 3.24 6.05 11.18
C LEU A 46 2.88 6.95 12.36
N ALA A 47 3.09 8.27 12.24
CA ALA A 47 2.69 9.23 13.27
C ALA A 47 1.16 9.36 13.39
N ALA A 48 0.43 9.20 12.29
CA ALA A 48 -1.03 9.23 12.26
C ALA A 48 -1.66 7.91 12.75
N ALA A 49 -0.97 6.79 12.61
CA ALA A 49 -1.50 5.44 12.88
C ALA A 49 -2.10 5.25 14.29
N PRO A 50 -1.55 5.80 15.40
CA PRO A 50 -2.15 5.65 16.73
C PRO A 50 -3.56 6.24 16.84
N VAL A 51 -3.89 7.26 16.03
CA VAL A 51 -5.18 7.97 16.10
C VAL A 51 -6.11 7.55 14.96
N PHE A 52 -5.56 7.35 13.75
CA PHE A 52 -6.32 7.12 12.53
C PHE A 52 -6.09 5.75 11.89
N GLY A 53 -5.21 4.92 12.45
CA GLY A 53 -4.74 3.66 11.85
C GLY A 53 -5.45 2.40 12.34
N ALA A 54 -6.57 2.51 13.04
CA ALA A 54 -7.35 1.33 13.45
C ALA A 54 -7.78 0.54 12.20
N ASP A 55 -7.42 -0.76 12.18
CA ASP A 55 -7.63 -1.66 11.04
C ASP A 55 -6.96 -1.21 9.71
N ALA A 56 -6.02 -0.26 9.78
CA ALA A 56 -5.30 0.24 8.61
C ALA A 56 -4.08 -0.62 8.28
N GLY A 57 -3.69 -0.55 7.01
CA GLY A 57 -2.53 -1.19 6.44
C GLY A 57 -2.35 -0.78 5.00
N ALA A 58 -1.68 -1.61 4.23
CA ALA A 58 -1.55 -1.42 2.80
C ALA A 58 -1.52 -2.77 2.07
N VAL A 59 -2.02 -2.76 0.84
CA VAL A 59 -1.60 -3.78 -0.14
C VAL A 59 -0.26 -3.36 -0.70
N LEU A 60 0.75 -4.21 -0.52
CA LEU A 60 2.08 -4.04 -1.06
C LEU A 60 2.16 -4.79 -2.38
N VAL A 61 2.73 -4.15 -3.40
CA VAL A 61 3.08 -4.80 -4.66
C VAL A 61 4.60 -4.89 -4.73
N ARG A 62 5.13 -6.09 -4.87
CA ARG A 62 6.57 -6.36 -4.96
C ARG A 62 6.92 -6.99 -6.30
N THR A 63 8.08 -6.64 -6.84
CA THR A 63 8.63 -7.33 -8.01
C THR A 63 8.98 -8.78 -7.68
N ALA A 64 9.26 -9.60 -8.68
CA ALA A 64 9.78 -10.96 -8.49
C ALA A 64 11.05 -10.99 -7.63
N GLY A 65 11.91 -9.96 -7.77
CA GLY A 65 13.11 -9.75 -6.95
C GLY A 65 12.84 -9.25 -5.52
N GLY A 66 11.58 -9.04 -5.13
CA GLY A 66 11.18 -8.65 -3.77
C GLY A 66 11.18 -7.14 -3.49
N ARG A 67 11.65 -6.33 -4.45
CA ARG A 67 11.64 -4.87 -4.34
C ARG A 67 10.21 -4.34 -4.26
N LEU A 68 9.95 -3.46 -3.30
CA LEU A 68 8.67 -2.78 -3.19
C LEU A 68 8.45 -1.82 -4.38
N ALA A 69 7.39 -2.03 -5.14
CA ALA A 69 7.04 -1.26 -6.35
C ALA A 69 5.67 -0.56 -6.22
N GLY A 70 4.82 -0.97 -5.29
CA GLY A 70 3.56 -0.30 -5.00
C GLY A 70 3.18 -0.41 -3.53
N LEU A 71 2.52 0.61 -3.02
CA LEU A 71 1.94 0.66 -1.68
C LEU A 71 0.58 1.36 -1.78
N PHE A 72 -0.47 0.61 -1.46
CA PHE A 72 -1.87 1.03 -1.58
C PHE A 72 -2.51 1.05 -0.19
N PRO A 73 -2.53 2.20 0.50
CA PRO A 73 -3.05 2.30 1.85
C PRO A 73 -4.55 2.06 1.89
N ALA A 74 -4.96 1.18 2.78
CA ALA A 74 -6.35 0.82 2.95
C ALA A 74 -6.65 0.52 4.43
N ARG A 75 -7.94 0.48 4.74
CA ARG A 75 -8.48 0.11 6.02
C ARG A 75 -9.52 -0.96 5.82
N ILE A 76 -9.52 -1.95 6.70
CA ILE A 76 -10.58 -2.96 6.74
C ILE A 76 -11.79 -2.32 7.41
N ASP A 77 -12.80 -1.98 6.63
CA ASP A 77 -14.08 -1.48 7.13
C ASP A 77 -15.03 -2.65 7.40
N ARG A 78 -15.47 -2.75 8.65
CA ARG A 78 -16.43 -3.73 9.13
C ARG A 78 -17.76 -3.01 9.33
N TRP A 79 -18.62 -3.04 8.32
CA TRP A 79 -19.96 -2.47 8.43
C TRP A 79 -20.71 -3.14 9.58
N ARG A 80 -21.13 -2.35 10.58
CA ARG A 80 -21.93 -2.77 11.74
C ARG A 80 -23.31 -3.42 11.44
N GLY A 81 -23.67 -3.62 10.17
CA GLY A 81 -24.92 -4.27 9.74
C GLY A 81 -24.77 -5.32 8.64
N GLY A 82 -23.54 -5.64 8.22
CA GLY A 82 -23.27 -6.61 7.15
C GLY A 82 -22.29 -7.70 7.56
N PHE A 83 -22.42 -8.89 6.96
CA PHE A 83 -21.54 -10.04 7.23
C PHE A 83 -20.18 -9.97 6.51
N THR A 84 -19.90 -8.90 5.76
CA THR A 84 -18.70 -8.79 4.91
C THR A 84 -17.81 -7.64 5.35
N SER A 85 -16.50 -7.89 5.36
CA SER A 85 -15.49 -6.85 5.51
C SER A 85 -15.10 -6.33 4.14
N THR A 86 -14.83 -5.02 4.04
CA THR A 86 -14.39 -4.40 2.79
C THR A 86 -13.07 -3.67 3.01
N LEU A 87 -12.22 -3.63 1.98
CA LEU A 87 -11.05 -2.77 1.96
C LEU A 87 -11.44 -1.43 1.36
N VAL A 88 -11.29 -0.37 2.14
CA VAL A 88 -11.55 1.01 1.71
C VAL A 88 -10.26 1.81 1.80
N GLY A 89 -10.09 2.85 0.98
CA GLY A 89 -8.90 3.70 1.04
C GLY A 89 -8.69 4.29 2.44
N TRP A 90 -7.45 4.28 2.93
CA TRP A 90 -7.12 4.84 4.24
C TRP A 90 -6.93 6.36 4.14
N THR A 91 -8.03 7.10 4.27
CA THR A 91 -8.03 8.57 4.32
C THR A 91 -8.62 9.06 5.64
N HIS A 92 -8.25 10.26 6.07
CA HIS A 92 -8.78 10.91 7.28
C HIS A 92 -8.74 12.44 7.11
N PRO A 93 -9.32 13.25 8.04
CA PRO A 93 -9.43 14.71 7.86
C PRO A 93 -8.11 15.47 7.63
N TYR A 94 -6.96 14.84 7.93
CA TYR A 94 -5.62 15.40 7.76
C TYR A 94 -4.81 14.71 6.65
N ALA A 95 -5.41 13.74 5.96
CA ALA A 95 -4.85 13.02 4.81
C ALA A 95 -5.97 12.77 3.78
N PRO A 96 -6.44 13.81 3.07
CA PRO A 96 -7.57 13.70 2.15
C PRO A 96 -7.18 13.08 0.79
N LEU A 97 -5.89 13.01 0.47
CA LEU A 97 -5.41 12.50 -0.82
C LEU A 97 -5.24 10.98 -0.77
N GLY A 98 -6.11 10.27 -1.48
CA GLY A 98 -6.12 8.81 -1.56
C GLY A 98 -5.12 8.20 -2.56
N THR A 99 -4.33 9.01 -3.27
CA THR A 99 -3.42 8.55 -4.33
C THR A 99 -2.35 7.60 -3.76
N PRO A 100 -2.26 6.34 -4.21
CA PRO A 100 -1.27 5.38 -3.70
C PRO A 100 0.15 5.73 -4.14
N LEU A 101 1.14 5.12 -3.50
CA LEU A 101 2.53 5.21 -3.96
C LEU A 101 2.78 4.09 -4.98
N ILE A 102 3.05 4.48 -6.22
CA ILE A 102 3.34 3.56 -7.32
C ILE A 102 4.69 3.94 -7.92
N ASP A 103 5.54 2.97 -8.19
CA ASP A 103 6.83 3.21 -8.86
C ASP A 103 6.61 3.82 -10.25
N ARG A 104 7.28 4.94 -10.54
CA ARG A 104 7.13 5.68 -11.80
C ARG A 104 7.62 4.93 -13.03
N ASP A 105 8.52 3.97 -12.85
CA ASP A 105 9.15 3.28 -13.97
C ASP A 105 8.29 2.11 -14.50
N GLU A 106 7.37 1.57 -13.68
CA GLU A 106 6.55 0.40 -14.03
C GLU A 106 5.06 0.53 -13.59
N PRO A 107 4.40 1.69 -13.78
CA PRO A 107 3.12 1.97 -13.13
C PRO A 107 1.98 1.04 -13.59
N GLU A 108 1.94 0.70 -14.88
CA GLU A 108 0.92 -0.20 -15.43
C GLU A 108 1.01 -1.60 -14.83
N SER A 109 2.23 -2.15 -14.71
CA SER A 109 2.48 -3.46 -14.12
C SER A 109 2.10 -3.50 -12.64
N VAL A 110 2.39 -2.42 -11.90
CA VAL A 110 2.03 -2.30 -10.48
C VAL A 110 0.52 -2.24 -10.29
N ILE A 111 -0.19 -1.46 -11.11
CA ILE A 111 -1.65 -1.37 -11.07
C ILE A 111 -2.28 -2.72 -11.45
N ALA A 112 -1.78 -3.37 -12.49
CA ALA A 112 -2.28 -4.67 -12.93
C ALA A 112 -2.07 -5.77 -11.87
N ALA A 113 -1.00 -5.70 -11.08
CA ALA A 113 -0.75 -6.64 -9.99
C ALA A 113 -1.56 -6.34 -8.71
N TRP A 114 -2.15 -5.14 -8.60
CA TRP A 114 -2.99 -4.75 -7.48
C TRP A 114 -4.47 -5.09 -7.68
N LEU A 115 -4.97 -5.03 -8.91
CA LEU A 115 -6.35 -5.35 -9.32
C LEU A 115 -6.67 -6.86 -9.23
#